data_AF-A0AAQ0ZN96-F1
#
_entry.id   AF-A0AAQ0ZN96-F1
#
_cell.length_a   1.000
_cell.length_b   1.000
_cell.length_c   1.000
_cell.angle_alpha   90.00
_cell.angle_beta   90.00
_cell.angle_gamma   90.00
#
_symmetry.space_group_name_H-M   'P 1'
#
loop_
_entity.id
_entity.type
_entity.pdbx_description
1 polymer ?
#
loop_
_entity_poly.entity_id
_entity_poly.type
_entity_poly.pdbx_seq_one_letter_code
_entity_poly.pdbx_strand_id
1 'polypeptide(L)'
;METLREGNRFAASVYVYSDDEYAGMRLLVTDDGRSGIALKDDEIVSLYAHRGSNHPAAANSMLETAVAAGGRRLDCFDTVLPAIYAKSGFVPVARLKWDDDYAPDGWDCNTYAAFNGGRPDVVFMAHDPASADSRYQRGSGRYVDSYDDGIGAVRARLGR
;
A
#
# COMPACT_ATOMS: atom_id res chain seq x y z
N MET A 1 5.10 -13.23 10.09
CA MET A 1 4.68 -12.62 8.80
C MET A 1 5.42 -13.22 7.59
N GLU A 2 6.54 -13.92 7.78
CA GLU A 2 7.35 -14.47 6.67
C GLU A 2 6.62 -15.49 5.77
N THR A 3 5.68 -16.26 6.32
CA THR A 3 4.85 -17.23 5.57
C THR A 3 3.87 -16.56 4.59
N LEU A 4 3.68 -15.23 4.64
CA LEU A 4 2.82 -14.50 3.69
C LEU A 4 3.36 -14.49 2.25
N ARG A 5 4.67 -14.75 2.08
CA ARG A 5 5.30 -14.83 0.76
C ARG A 5 5.06 -16.17 0.07
N GLU A 6 4.73 -17.22 0.82
CA GLU A 6 4.58 -18.57 0.28
C GLU A 6 3.30 -18.69 -0.57
N GLY A 7 3.47 -18.97 -1.87
CA GLY A 7 2.37 -19.21 -2.81
C GLY A 7 1.74 -17.97 -3.45
N ASN A 8 2.21 -16.75 -3.12
CA ASN A 8 1.75 -15.51 -3.77
C ASN A 8 2.83 -14.93 -4.68
N ARG A 9 2.68 -15.08 -6.01
CA ARG A 9 3.62 -14.53 -7.00
C ARG A 9 3.80 -13.01 -6.91
N PHE A 10 2.85 -12.28 -6.31
CA PHE A 10 2.91 -10.83 -6.15
C PHE A 10 3.45 -10.39 -4.78
N ALA A 11 3.98 -11.32 -3.96
CA ALA A 11 4.46 -11.00 -2.62
C ALA A 11 5.60 -9.97 -2.60
N ALA A 12 6.41 -9.88 -3.66
CA ALA A 12 7.48 -8.89 -3.79
C ALA A 12 6.97 -7.42 -3.85
N SER A 13 5.66 -7.21 -4.06
CA SER A 13 5.04 -5.87 -4.03
C SER A 13 4.74 -5.36 -2.62
N VAL A 14 4.99 -6.17 -1.60
CA VAL A 14 4.77 -5.81 -0.19
C VAL A 14 6.08 -5.95 0.56
N TYR A 15 6.53 -4.85 1.16
CA TYR A 15 7.67 -4.90 2.07
C TYR A 15 7.29 -5.62 3.36
N VAL A 16 8.14 -6.55 3.81
CA VAL A 16 7.94 -7.29 5.05
C VAL A 16 8.97 -6.79 6.05
N TYR A 17 8.48 -6.10 7.08
CA TYR A 17 9.29 -5.62 8.19
C TYR A 17 9.76 -6.77 9.09
N SER A 18 10.84 -6.54 9.83
CA SER A 18 11.28 -7.46 10.89
C SER A 18 10.28 -7.50 12.05
N ASP A 19 10.35 -8.55 12.87
CA ASP A 19 9.48 -8.68 14.05
C ASP A 19 9.68 -7.53 15.05
N ASP A 20 10.92 -7.04 15.21
CA ASP A 20 11.23 -5.90 16.08
C ASP A 20 10.62 -4.59 15.55
N GLU A 21 10.62 -4.39 14.23
CA GLU A 21 9.97 -3.24 13.60
C GLU A 21 8.45 -3.31 13.75
N TYR A 22 7.87 -4.50 13.54
CA TYR A 22 6.43 -4.71 13.74
C TYR A 22 6.01 -4.54 15.20
N ALA A 23 6.87 -4.84 16.18
CA ALA A 23 6.59 -4.61 17.60
C ALA A 23 6.41 -3.12 17.94
N GLY A 24 7.02 -2.22 17.16
CA GLY A 24 6.83 -0.77 17.26
C GLY A 24 5.59 -0.24 16.52
N MET A 25 4.89 -1.09 15.77
CA MET A 25 3.73 -0.72 14.96
C MET A 25 2.42 -1.13 15.62
N ARG A 26 1.34 -0.46 15.24
CA ARG A 26 0.00 -0.91 15.61
C ARG A 26 -0.48 -1.95 14.59
N LEU A 27 -0.54 -3.20 15.04
CA LEU A 27 -1.04 -4.33 14.25
C LEU A 27 -2.54 -4.55 14.49
N LEU A 28 -3.30 -4.63 13.41
CA LEU A 28 -4.71 -5.01 13.42
C LEU A 28 -4.85 -6.29 12.60
N VAL A 29 -5.30 -7.36 13.24
CA VAL A 29 -5.35 -8.70 12.63
C VAL A 29 -6.74 -9.28 12.87
N THR A 30 -7.25 -10.03 11.90
CA THR A 30 -8.50 -10.79 12.07
C THR A 30 -8.34 -11.86 13.16
N ASP A 31 -9.46 -12.26 13.74
CA ASP A 31 -9.53 -13.32 14.77
C ASP A 31 -8.93 -14.66 14.31
N ASP A 32 -9.02 -14.95 13.01
CA ASP A 32 -8.40 -16.14 12.39
C ASP A 32 -6.90 -15.98 12.11
N GLY A 33 -6.32 -14.79 12.31
CA GLY A 33 -4.91 -14.49 12.04
C GLY A 33 -4.55 -14.36 10.55
N ARG A 34 -5.50 -14.51 9.64
CA ARG A 34 -5.25 -14.70 8.19
C ARG A 34 -5.33 -13.42 7.35
N SER A 35 -5.81 -12.33 7.91
CA SER A 35 -5.78 -11.01 7.29
C SER A 35 -5.31 -9.98 8.31
N GLY A 36 -4.61 -8.95 7.88
CA GLY A 36 -4.14 -7.92 8.79
C GLY A 36 -3.61 -6.68 8.09
N ILE A 37 -3.49 -5.63 8.88
CA ILE A 37 -2.97 -4.34 8.48
C ILE A 37 -2.08 -3.76 9.59
N ALA A 38 -0.95 -3.16 9.20
CA ALA A 38 -0.01 -2.52 10.11
C ALA A 38 -0.01 -1.00 9.91
N LEU A 39 0.00 -0.27 11.02
CA LEU A 39 0.12 1.17 11.08
C LEU A 39 1.45 1.58 11.74
N LYS A 40 2.22 2.39 11.02
CA LYS A 40 3.40 3.10 11.54
C LYS A 40 3.01 4.58 11.65
N ASP A 41 2.68 5.02 12.86
CA ASP A 41 2.03 6.31 13.11
C ASP A 41 0.74 6.49 12.29
N ASP A 42 0.74 7.39 11.30
CA ASP A 42 -0.39 7.64 10.39
C ASP A 42 -0.24 6.96 9.02
N GLU A 43 0.78 6.12 8.85
CA GLU A 43 1.08 5.41 7.61
C GLU A 43 0.61 3.97 7.67
N ILE A 44 -0.11 3.54 6.63
CA ILE A 44 -0.46 2.15 6.41
C ILE A 44 0.67 1.50 5.61
N VAL A 45 1.38 0.55 6.22
CA VAL A 45 2.65 0.03 5.69
C VAL A 45 2.60 -1.43 5.25
N SER A 46 1.62 -2.19 5.72
CA SER A 46 1.50 -3.62 5.38
C SER A 46 0.04 -4.01 5.43
N LEU A 47 -0.55 -4.39 4.30
CA LEU A 47 -1.91 -4.93 4.21
C LEU A 47 -1.82 -6.30 3.56
N TYR A 48 -2.39 -7.31 4.20
CA TYR A 48 -2.54 -8.65 3.63
C TYR A 48 -3.92 -9.20 3.91
N ALA A 49 -4.46 -9.95 2.95
CA ALA A 49 -5.73 -10.65 3.09
C ALA A 49 -5.61 -12.01 2.41
N HIS A 50 -5.60 -13.09 3.20
CA HIS A 50 -5.44 -14.43 2.67
C HIS A 50 -6.75 -14.95 2.07
N ARG A 51 -6.70 -15.62 0.90
CA ARG A 51 -7.89 -16.17 0.23
C ARG A 51 -8.64 -17.21 1.07
N GLY A 52 -7.93 -17.87 1.99
CA GLY A 52 -8.49 -18.83 2.94
C GLY A 52 -8.92 -18.21 4.28
N SER A 53 -9.00 -16.88 4.39
CA SER A 53 -9.57 -16.24 5.58
C SER A 53 -11.07 -16.52 5.66
N ASN A 54 -11.59 -16.57 6.89
CA ASN A 54 -13.04 -16.62 7.15
C ASN A 54 -13.73 -15.29 6.78
N HIS A 55 -12.95 -14.25 6.47
CA HIS A 55 -13.41 -12.91 6.11
C HIS A 55 -13.08 -12.62 4.63
N PRO A 56 -13.92 -13.05 3.67
CA PRO A 56 -13.69 -12.78 2.26
C PRO A 56 -13.72 -11.27 1.99
N ALA A 57 -12.83 -10.79 1.11
CA ALA A 57 -12.69 -9.37 0.78
C ALA A 57 -12.35 -8.44 1.97
N ALA A 58 -11.70 -8.99 3.02
CA ALA A 58 -11.29 -8.24 4.21
C ALA A 58 -10.41 -7.01 3.92
N ALA A 59 -9.75 -6.91 2.76
CA ALA A 59 -8.86 -5.80 2.42
C ALA A 59 -9.51 -4.42 2.60
N ASN A 60 -10.74 -4.22 2.11
CA ASN A 60 -11.44 -2.94 2.24
C ASN A 60 -11.81 -2.66 3.71
N SER A 61 -12.36 -3.64 4.42
CA SER A 61 -12.69 -3.49 5.85
C SER A 61 -11.46 -3.22 6.71
N MET A 62 -10.31 -3.83 6.38
CA MET A 62 -9.04 -3.58 7.06
C MET A 62 -8.53 -2.16 6.78
N LEU A 63 -8.66 -1.66 5.55
CA LEU A 63 -8.32 -0.27 5.21
C LEU A 63 -9.20 0.72 5.98
N GLU A 64 -10.51 0.51 6.01
CA GLU A 64 -11.45 1.32 6.80
C GLU A 64 -11.10 1.30 8.29
N THR A 65 -10.76 0.11 8.82
CA THR A 65 -10.34 -0.04 10.22
C THR A 65 -9.04 0.72 10.48
N ALA A 66 -8.07 0.65 9.56
CA ALA A 66 -6.81 1.38 9.67
C ALA A 66 -7.03 2.90 9.62
N VAL A 67 -7.92 3.39 8.75
CA VAL A 67 -8.31 4.81 8.70
C VAL A 67 -8.95 5.23 10.02
N ALA A 68 -9.89 4.44 10.57
CA ALA A 68 -10.50 4.70 11.87
C ALA A 68 -9.45 4.71 13.01
N ALA A 69 -8.42 3.88 12.89
CA ALA A 69 -7.30 3.79 13.83
C ALA A 69 -6.25 4.91 13.70
N GLY A 70 -6.37 5.80 12.71
CA GLY A 70 -5.48 6.96 12.52
C GLY A 70 -4.66 6.94 11.23
N GLY A 71 -4.79 5.90 10.40
CA GLY A 71 -4.15 5.83 9.09
C GLY A 71 -4.65 6.95 8.17
N ARG A 72 -3.72 7.68 7.56
CA ARG A 72 -3.99 8.82 6.68
C ARG A 72 -3.19 8.78 5.39
N ARG A 73 -2.12 7.98 5.32
CA ARG A 73 -1.25 7.90 4.14
C ARG A 73 -0.78 6.48 3.88
N LEU A 74 -0.42 6.23 2.63
CA LEU A 74 0.25 5.01 2.17
C LEU A 74 0.99 5.29 0.86
N ASP A 75 1.91 4.42 0.51
CA ASP A 75 2.51 4.33 -0.81
C ASP A 75 2.43 2.90 -1.34
N CYS A 76 2.37 2.76 -2.66
CA CYS A 76 2.31 1.45 -3.30
C CYS A 76 2.76 1.51 -4.77
N PHE A 77 3.16 0.37 -5.31
CA PHE A 77 3.41 0.25 -6.75
C PHE A 77 2.11 0.42 -7.56
N ASP A 78 2.19 1.07 -8.72
CA ASP A 78 1.07 1.32 -9.65
C ASP A 78 0.58 0.06 -10.39
N THR A 79 0.14 -0.91 -9.61
CA THR A 79 -0.34 -2.22 -10.04
C THR A 79 -1.88 -2.24 -10.03
N VAL A 80 -2.46 -3.10 -9.20
CA VAL A 80 -3.90 -3.11 -8.85
C VAL A 80 -4.16 -2.40 -7.52
N LEU A 81 -3.12 -2.20 -6.71
CA LEU A 81 -3.22 -1.68 -5.35
C LEU A 81 -3.85 -0.28 -5.27
N PRO A 82 -3.45 0.72 -6.10
CA PRO A 82 -4.05 2.05 -6.01
C PRO A 82 -5.57 2.05 -6.25
N ALA A 83 -6.05 1.14 -7.10
CA ALA A 83 -7.48 0.99 -7.37
C ALA A 83 -8.25 0.36 -6.20
N ILE A 84 -7.60 -0.48 -5.40
CA ILE A 84 -8.17 -1.02 -4.15
C ILE A 84 -8.22 0.11 -3.11
N TYR A 85 -7.12 0.84 -2.92
CA TYR A 85 -7.04 1.91 -1.93
C TYR A 85 -7.97 3.09 -2.25
N ALA A 86 -8.13 3.43 -3.53
CA ALA A 86 -9.04 4.51 -3.93
C ALA A 86 -10.51 4.26 -3.54
N LYS A 87 -10.94 2.99 -3.51
CA LYS A 87 -12.29 2.65 -3.01
C LYS A 87 -12.45 3.02 -1.53
N SER A 88 -11.37 2.91 -0.75
CA SER A 88 -11.32 3.29 0.67
C SER A 88 -10.99 4.78 0.88
N GLY A 89 -11.13 5.63 -0.14
CA GLY A 89 -10.96 7.09 -0.03
C GLY A 89 -9.51 7.58 -0.14
N PHE A 90 -8.56 6.72 -0.53
CA PHE A 90 -7.19 7.18 -0.79
C PHE A 90 -7.07 7.82 -2.17
N VAL A 91 -6.58 9.05 -2.23
CA VAL A 91 -6.33 9.78 -3.47
C VAL A 91 -4.84 9.85 -3.76
N PRO A 92 -4.41 9.61 -5.01
CA PRO A 92 -3.02 9.74 -5.40
C PRO A 92 -2.60 11.22 -5.39
N VAL A 93 -1.53 11.51 -4.66
CA VAL A 93 -1.00 12.88 -4.48
C VAL A 93 0.28 13.07 -5.29
N ALA A 94 1.17 12.09 -5.22
CA ALA A 94 2.46 12.13 -5.89
C ALA A 94 2.82 10.76 -6.48
N ARG A 95 3.80 10.75 -7.36
CA ARG A 95 4.30 9.56 -8.05
C ARG A 95 5.81 9.66 -8.23
N LEU A 96 6.52 8.59 -7.95
CA LEU A 96 7.95 8.47 -8.19
C LEU A 96 8.16 7.41 -9.26
N LYS A 97 8.98 7.73 -10.26
CA LYS A 97 9.31 6.77 -11.32
C LYS A 97 10.01 5.56 -10.73
N TRP A 98 9.75 4.39 -11.31
CA TRP A 98 10.50 3.18 -10.97
C TRP A 98 12.01 3.42 -11.15
N ASP A 99 12.78 2.92 -10.19
CA ASP A 99 14.24 2.87 -10.21
C ASP A 99 14.69 1.43 -9.95
N ASP A 100 15.50 0.89 -10.86
CA ASP A 100 15.99 -0.49 -10.77
C ASP A 100 16.92 -0.69 -9.56
N ASP A 101 17.60 0.36 -9.10
CA ASP A 101 18.50 0.30 -7.94
C ASP A 101 17.74 0.08 -6.62
N TYR A 102 16.43 0.36 -6.61
CA TYR A 102 15.53 0.19 -5.46
C TYR A 102 14.49 -0.93 -5.69
N ALA A 103 14.71 -1.79 -6.69
CA ALA A 103 13.85 -2.93 -6.93
C ALA A 103 13.84 -3.87 -5.71
N PRO A 104 12.66 -4.31 -5.22
CA PRO A 104 12.60 -5.24 -4.10
C PRO A 104 13.31 -6.57 -4.40
N ASP A 105 13.90 -7.18 -3.37
CA ASP A 105 14.50 -8.51 -3.49
C ASP A 105 13.50 -9.53 -4.05
N GLY A 106 13.92 -10.22 -5.12
CA GLY A 106 13.08 -11.21 -5.80
C GLY A 106 12.02 -10.63 -6.74
N TRP A 107 12.12 -9.34 -7.11
CA TRP A 107 11.22 -8.74 -8.09
C TRP A 107 11.35 -9.39 -9.48
N ASP A 108 10.25 -9.95 -10.00
CA ASP A 108 10.18 -10.51 -11.35
C ASP A 108 9.41 -9.57 -12.28
N CYS A 109 10.13 -8.93 -13.21
CA CYS A 109 9.52 -8.02 -14.20
C CYS A 109 8.44 -8.71 -15.04
N ASN A 110 8.55 -10.02 -15.30
CA ASN A 110 7.55 -10.75 -16.08
C ASN A 110 6.22 -10.87 -15.31
N THR A 111 6.30 -11.13 -14.00
CA THR A 111 5.12 -11.17 -13.12
C THR A 111 4.34 -9.86 -13.15
N TYR A 112 5.04 -8.72 -13.29
CA TYR A 112 4.44 -7.38 -13.34
C TYR A 112 4.38 -6.77 -14.75
N ALA A 113 4.59 -7.54 -15.83
CA ALA A 113 4.72 -7.01 -17.19
C ALA A 113 3.52 -6.14 -17.65
N ALA A 114 2.33 -6.43 -17.12
CA ALA A 114 1.11 -5.65 -17.38
C ALA A 114 1.14 -4.23 -16.77
N PHE A 115 2.08 -3.95 -15.87
CA PHE A 115 2.24 -2.69 -15.14
C PHE A 115 3.56 -2.04 -15.53
N ASN A 116 3.50 -1.15 -16.52
CA ASN A 116 4.67 -0.44 -17.05
C ASN A 116 5.85 -1.37 -17.42
N GLY A 117 5.55 -2.49 -18.10
CA GLY A 117 6.57 -3.44 -18.54
C GLY A 117 7.32 -4.15 -17.39
N GLY A 118 6.72 -4.24 -16.20
CA GLY A 118 7.35 -4.83 -15.03
C GLY A 118 8.01 -3.83 -14.09
N ARG A 119 7.89 -2.52 -14.40
CA ARG A 119 8.53 -1.41 -13.68
C ARG A 119 7.50 -0.38 -13.22
N PRO A 120 6.51 -0.78 -12.40
CA PRO A 120 5.44 0.12 -11.96
C PRO A 120 6.00 1.25 -11.09
N ASP A 121 5.61 2.49 -11.37
CA ASP A 121 5.95 3.62 -10.52
C ASP A 121 5.42 3.45 -9.09
N VAL A 122 6.04 4.13 -8.12
CA VAL A 122 5.52 4.25 -6.76
C VAL A 122 4.51 5.38 -6.71
N VAL A 123 3.33 5.13 -6.14
CA VAL A 123 2.23 6.08 -5.99
C VAL A 123 2.03 6.37 -4.53
N PHE A 124 2.16 7.65 -4.15
CA PHE A 124 1.92 8.14 -2.81
C PHE A 124 0.47 8.62 -2.72
N MET A 125 -0.28 8.10 -1.74
CA MET A 125 -1.69 8.37 -1.59
C MET A 125 -2.01 8.94 -0.20
N ALA A 126 -2.96 9.86 -0.16
CA ALA A 126 -3.50 10.46 1.06
C ALA A 126 -4.98 10.12 1.21
N HIS A 127 -5.43 9.86 2.43
CA HIS A 127 -6.84 9.62 2.70
C HIS A 127 -7.63 10.93 2.65
N ASP A 128 -8.64 10.96 1.80
CA ASP A 128 -9.62 12.05 1.72
C ASP A 128 -11.02 11.47 1.97
N PRO A 129 -11.65 11.75 3.14
CA PRO A 129 -12.97 11.24 3.48
C PRO A 129 -14.06 11.62 2.46
N ALA A 130 -13.90 12.74 1.75
CA ALA A 130 -14.85 13.18 0.72
C ALA A 130 -14.68 12.42 -0.62
N SER A 131 -13.62 11.63 -0.75
CA SER A 131 -13.26 10.90 -1.96
C SER A 131 -13.52 9.40 -1.87
N ALA A 132 -14.25 8.92 -0.86
CA ALA A 132 -14.70 7.52 -0.80
C ALA A 132 -15.40 7.12 -2.11
N ASP A 133 -15.19 5.88 -2.57
CA ASP A 133 -15.66 5.35 -3.86
C ASP A 133 -15.08 6.02 -5.13
N SER A 134 -14.06 6.86 -5.00
CA SER A 134 -13.37 7.42 -6.16
C SER A 134 -12.72 6.33 -7.00
N ARG A 135 -12.86 6.44 -8.33
CA ARG A 135 -12.13 5.59 -9.26
C ARG A 135 -10.71 6.10 -9.42
N TYR A 136 -9.74 5.24 -9.12
CA TYR A 136 -8.35 5.50 -9.44
C TYR A 136 -8.17 5.71 -10.95
N GLN A 137 -7.50 6.79 -11.33
CA GLN A 137 -7.08 7.07 -12.70
C GLN A 137 -5.60 6.71 -12.83
N ARG A 138 -5.27 5.73 -13.68
CA ARG A 138 -3.86 5.33 -13.90
C ARG A 138 -3.04 6.53 -14.36
N GLY A 139 -1.86 6.71 -13.79
CA GLY A 139 -0.98 7.86 -14.07
C GLY A 139 -1.32 9.14 -13.32
N SER A 140 -2.35 9.14 -12.47
CA SER A 140 -2.63 10.29 -11.58
C SER A 140 -1.58 10.44 -10.47
N GLY A 141 -1.55 11.64 -9.87
CA GLY A 141 -0.48 12.09 -8.97
C GLY A 141 0.61 12.83 -9.74
N ARG A 142 1.17 13.89 -9.16
CA ARG A 142 2.28 14.63 -9.77
C ARG A 142 3.57 13.82 -9.68
N TYR A 143 4.42 13.86 -10.71
CA TYR A 143 5.76 13.28 -10.57
C TYR A 143 6.59 14.09 -9.58
N VAL A 144 7.39 13.38 -8.78
CA VAL A 144 8.38 13.92 -7.86
C VAL A 144 9.74 13.28 -8.14
N ASP A 145 10.80 13.94 -7.70
CA ASP A 145 12.18 13.55 -8.01
C ASP A 145 12.78 12.60 -6.97
N SER A 146 12.19 12.53 -5.76
CA SER A 146 12.65 11.65 -4.69
C SER A 146 11.50 11.06 -3.88
N TYR A 147 11.80 10.00 -3.11
CA TYR A 147 10.84 9.40 -2.19
C TYR A 147 10.41 10.40 -1.11
N ASP A 148 11.36 11.16 -0.55
CA ASP A 148 11.10 12.19 0.46
C ASP A 148 10.17 13.29 -0.06
N ASP A 149 10.30 13.69 -1.33
CA ASP A 149 9.38 14.64 -1.96
C ASP A 149 7.96 14.07 -2.08
N GLY A 150 7.84 12.76 -2.31
CA GLY A 150 6.56 12.04 -2.33
C GLY A 150 5.88 12.07 -0.96
N ILE A 151 6.64 11.75 0.09
CA ILE A 151 6.18 11.83 1.48
C ILE A 151 5.82 13.27 1.85
N GLY A 152 6.66 14.24 1.49
CA GLY A 152 6.42 15.67 1.70
C GLY A 152 5.14 16.16 1.01
N ALA A 153 4.86 15.71 -0.22
CA ALA A 153 3.64 16.03 -0.94
C ALA A 153 2.39 15.53 -0.21
N VAL A 154 2.42 14.30 0.31
CA VAL A 154 1.31 13.73 1.08
C VAL A 154 1.11 14.46 2.40
N ARG A 155 2.19 14.76 3.15
CA ARG A 155 2.12 15.52 4.40
C ARG A 155 1.53 16.92 4.18
N ALA A 156 1.99 17.63 3.16
CA ALA A 156 1.45 18.93 2.77
C ALA A 156 -0.06 18.85 2.43
N ARG A 157 -0.50 17.80 1.73
CA ARG A 157 -1.92 17.57 1.42
C ARG A 157 -2.77 17.30 2.65
N LEU A 158 -2.19 16.68 3.68
CA LEU A 158 -2.84 16.37 4.95
C LEU A 158 -2.77 17.53 5.96
N GLY A 159 -2.03 18.61 5.65
CA GLY A 159 -1.82 19.74 6.55
C GLY A 159 -0.98 19.37 7.78
N ARG A 160 0.00 18.48 7.60
CA ARG A 160 0.90 17.97 8.64
C ARG A 160 2.36 18.24 8.31
#